data_AF-A0A829M6V8-F1
#
_entry.id   AF-A0A829M6V8-F1
#
_cell.length_a   1.000
_cell.length_b   1.000
_cell.length_c   1.000
_cell.angle_alpha   90.00
_cell.angle_beta   90.00
_cell.angle_gamma   90.00
#
_symmetry.space_group_name_H-M   'P 1'
#
loop_
_entity.id
_entity.type
_entity.pdbx_description
1 polymer ?
#
loop_
_entity_poly.entity_id
_entity_poly.type
_entity_poly.pdbx_seq_one_letter_code
_entity_poly.pdbx_strand_id
1 'polypeptide(L)'
;MGETLARSSLDKIEAGAKVNLERAAAVNSRLGGHIVQGHVDGTGNVLSRSPSENWEVVRVSLPSAVARYVVEKGSITVDGVSLTVSGLGPDWFEVSLIPTTLDLTTLGAAAVGTTVNLEVDVIAKYVERLLEHR
;
A
#
# COMPACT_ATOMS: atom_id res chain seq x y z
N MET A 1 -10.23 -15.31 10.05
CA MET A 1 -10.55 -16.07 8.82
C MET A 1 -9.26 -16.47 8.14
N GLY A 2 -9.21 -17.62 7.47
CA GLY A 2 -7.97 -18.12 6.84
C GLY A 2 -7.41 -17.21 5.75
N GLU A 3 -8.25 -16.64 4.89
CA GLU A 3 -7.82 -15.77 3.78
C GLU A 3 -7.01 -14.56 4.28
N THR A 4 -7.55 -13.81 5.26
CA THR A 4 -6.87 -12.65 5.83
C THR A 4 -5.50 -13.01 6.40
N LEU A 5 -5.40 -14.13 7.14
CA LEU A 5 -4.12 -14.56 7.71
C LEU A 5 -3.14 -15.01 6.61
N ALA A 6 -3.62 -15.60 5.52
CA ALA A 6 -2.75 -16.05 4.43
C ALA A 6 -2.28 -14.91 3.52
N ARG A 7 -3.04 -13.81 3.41
CA ARG A 7 -2.82 -12.73 2.43
C ARG A 7 -2.26 -11.44 3.02
N SER A 8 -2.28 -11.28 4.34
CA SER A 8 -1.89 -10.04 5.01
C SER A 8 -0.84 -10.27 6.07
N SER A 9 -0.23 -9.19 6.55
CA SER A 9 0.71 -9.19 7.67
C SER A 9 0.07 -9.53 9.03
N LEU A 10 -1.25 -9.75 9.09
CA LEU A 10 -1.99 -9.99 10.33
C LEU A 10 -1.76 -11.40 10.91
N ASP A 11 -1.07 -12.30 10.22
CA ASP A 11 -0.69 -13.61 10.77
C ASP A 11 0.35 -13.53 11.89
N LYS A 12 1.16 -12.46 11.90
CA LYS A 12 2.31 -12.26 12.79
C LYS A 12 2.13 -11.13 13.79
N ILE A 13 0.94 -10.54 13.88
CA ILE A 13 0.70 -9.45 14.85
C ILE A 13 0.50 -9.99 16.26
N GLU A 14 1.05 -9.27 17.24
CA GLU A 14 0.92 -9.59 18.67
C GLU A 14 0.13 -8.50 19.41
N ALA A 15 -0.30 -8.83 20.63
CA ALA A 15 -0.98 -7.85 21.49
C ALA A 15 -0.08 -6.63 21.73
N GLY A 16 -0.63 -5.43 21.49
CA GLY A 16 0.13 -4.17 21.57
C GLY A 16 0.68 -3.67 20.23
N ALA A 17 0.56 -4.45 19.15
CA ALA A 17 0.89 -3.97 17.80
C ALA A 17 0.01 -2.77 17.42
N LYS A 18 0.63 -1.74 16.84
CA LYS A 18 -0.09 -0.60 16.25
C LYS A 18 -0.57 -0.96 14.85
N VAL A 19 -1.78 -0.53 14.50
CA VAL A 19 -2.38 -0.72 13.18
C VAL A 19 -3.01 0.59 12.69
N ASN A 20 -3.04 0.79 11.38
CA ASN A 20 -3.83 1.87 10.78
C ASN A 20 -5.31 1.49 10.81
N LEU A 21 -6.17 2.47 11.08
CA LEU A 21 -7.62 2.31 11.07
C LEU A 21 -8.24 3.41 10.21
N GLU A 22 -9.10 2.99 9.28
CA GLU A 22 -9.95 3.89 8.51
C GLU A 22 -11.39 3.37 8.59
N ARG A 23 -12.35 4.29 8.74
CA ARG A 23 -13.78 3.92 8.70
C ARG A 23 -14.20 3.76 7.26
N ALA A 24 -15.11 2.82 7.01
CA ALA A 24 -15.78 2.73 5.72
C ALA A 24 -16.39 4.09 5.35
N ALA A 25 -16.12 4.55 4.13
CA ALA A 25 -16.63 5.81 3.62
C ALA A 25 -18.16 5.75 3.51
N ALA A 26 -18.85 6.78 4.00
CA ALA A 26 -20.29 6.89 3.79
C ALA A 26 -20.59 7.19 2.32
N VAL A 27 -21.75 6.74 1.83
CA VAL A 27 -22.22 7.11 0.50
C VAL A 27 -22.27 8.63 0.38
N ASN A 28 -21.78 9.17 -0.74
CA ASN A 28 -21.63 10.61 -1.00
C ASN A 28 -20.65 11.37 -0.09
N SER A 29 -19.82 10.67 0.69
CA SER A 29 -18.70 11.31 1.39
C SER A 29 -17.56 11.66 0.42
N ARG A 30 -16.70 12.59 0.84
CA ARG A 30 -15.51 12.97 0.07
C ARG A 30 -14.47 11.86 0.13
N LEU A 31 -13.97 11.45 -1.02
CA LEU A 31 -12.79 10.57 -1.14
C LEU A 31 -11.54 11.44 -1.27
N GLY A 32 -10.65 11.34 -0.27
CA GLY A 32 -9.40 12.12 -0.21
C GLY A 32 -8.22 11.47 -0.92
N GLY A 33 -8.29 10.17 -1.19
CA GLY A 33 -7.31 9.38 -1.93
C GLY A 33 -7.96 8.71 -3.15
N HIS A 34 -7.63 7.44 -3.38
CA HIS A 34 -8.29 6.60 -4.38
C HIS A 34 -9.31 5.64 -3.73
N ILE A 35 -9.95 4.80 -4.54
CA ILE A 35 -10.88 3.79 -4.05
C ILE A 35 -10.07 2.65 -3.41
N VAL A 36 -10.22 2.50 -2.10
CA VAL A 36 -9.63 1.41 -1.30
C VAL A 36 -10.77 0.52 -0.82
N GLN A 37 -10.70 -0.76 -1.16
CA GLN A 37 -11.69 -1.78 -0.80
C GLN A 37 -11.38 -2.47 0.53
N GLY A 38 -10.11 -2.45 0.97
CA GLY A 38 -9.65 -3.22 2.13
C GLY A 38 -9.37 -4.68 1.77
N HIS A 39 -9.08 -4.96 0.51
CA HIS A 39 -8.81 -6.30 -0.02
C HIS A 39 -7.34 -6.43 -0.39
N VAL A 40 -6.53 -6.83 0.58
CA VAL A 40 -5.07 -6.99 0.41
C VAL A 40 -4.77 -8.03 -0.68
N ASP A 41 -3.97 -7.64 -1.67
CA ASP A 41 -3.55 -8.48 -2.79
C ASP A 41 -2.30 -9.31 -2.45
N GLY A 42 -1.48 -8.79 -1.56
CA GLY A 42 -0.30 -9.46 -1.03
C GLY A 42 0.48 -8.56 -0.09
N THR A 43 1.70 -8.98 0.23
CA THR A 43 2.57 -8.26 1.15
C THR A 43 3.90 -7.89 0.50
N GLY A 44 4.45 -6.74 0.86
CA GLY A 44 5.81 -6.33 0.55
C GLY A 44 6.62 -6.10 1.82
N ASN A 45 7.90 -5.79 1.68
CA ASN A 45 8.77 -5.40 2.79
C ASN A 45 9.36 -4.02 2.50
N VAL A 46 9.49 -3.19 3.53
CA VAL A 46 10.24 -1.93 3.44
C VAL A 46 11.71 -2.27 3.16
N LEU A 47 12.22 -1.84 2.01
CA LEU A 47 13.58 -2.12 1.55
C LEU A 47 14.55 -1.02 1.95
N SER A 48 14.13 0.24 1.86
CA SER A 48 14.95 1.38 2.23
C SER A 48 14.09 2.58 2.59
N ARG A 49 14.71 3.48 3.34
CA ARG A 49 14.13 4.73 3.82
C ARG A 49 15.15 5.84 3.64
N SER A 50 14.78 6.89 2.92
CA SER A 50 15.66 7.99 2.53
C SER A 50 15.03 9.32 2.96
N PRO A 51 15.43 9.87 4.13
CA PRO A 51 14.94 11.15 4.61
C PRO A 51 15.30 12.29 3.67
N SER A 52 14.38 13.24 3.50
CA SER A 52 14.57 14.53 2.83
C SER A 52 14.14 15.65 3.78
N GLU A 53 14.24 16.91 3.33
CA GLU A 53 13.92 18.07 4.19
C GLU A 53 12.47 18.07 4.70
N ASN A 54 11.50 17.74 3.84
CA ASN A 54 10.06 17.84 4.14
C ASN A 54 9.26 16.57 3.84
N TRP A 55 9.91 15.48 3.45
CA TRP A 55 9.28 14.20 3.18
C TRP A 55 10.30 13.09 3.35
N GLU A 56 9.84 11.85 3.31
CA GLU A 56 10.70 10.69 3.30
C GLU A 56 10.35 9.76 2.15
N VAL A 57 11.35 9.33 1.39
CA VAL A 57 11.15 8.35 0.32
C VAL A 57 11.30 6.96 0.92
N VAL A 58 10.25 6.15 0.78
CA VAL A 58 10.23 4.76 1.25
C VAL A 58 10.15 3.85 0.03
N ARG A 59 11.09 2.92 -0.07
CA ARG A 59 11.08 1.87 -1.08
C ARG A 59 10.52 0.59 -0.48
N VAL A 60 9.61 -0.06 -1.20
CA VAL A 60 8.94 -1.29 -0.78
C VAL A 60 9.11 -2.35 -1.85
N SER A 61 9.34 -3.60 -1.46
CA SER A 61 9.41 -4.71 -2.40
C SER A 61 8.06 -4.97 -3.06
N LEU A 62 8.06 -5.29 -4.34
CA LEU A 62 6.88 -5.48 -5.16
C LEU A 62 6.82 -6.92 -5.69
N PRO A 63 6.00 -7.80 -5.12
CA PRO A 63 5.82 -9.16 -5.62
C PRO A 63 5.29 -9.16 -7.07
N SER A 64 5.78 -10.08 -7.89
CA SER A 64 5.41 -10.18 -9.32
C SER A 64 3.91 -10.33 -9.56
N ALA A 65 3.19 -10.99 -8.66
CA ALA A 65 1.73 -11.14 -8.73
C ALA A 65 0.98 -9.80 -8.68
N VAL A 66 1.55 -8.81 -7.96
CA VAL A 66 1.00 -7.47 -7.74
C VAL A 66 1.56 -6.47 -8.76
N ALA A 67 2.81 -6.67 -9.19
CA ALA A 67 3.57 -5.71 -10.00
C ALA A 67 2.86 -5.20 -11.25
N ARG A 68 2.13 -6.07 -11.96
CA ARG A 68 1.41 -5.74 -13.20
C ARG A 68 0.34 -4.66 -13.05
N TYR A 69 -0.14 -4.41 -11.83
CA TYR A 69 -1.19 -3.43 -11.53
C TYR A 69 -0.63 -2.11 -10.98
N VAL A 70 0.69 -2.00 -10.83
CA VAL A 70 1.35 -0.83 -10.26
C VAL A 70 2.06 -0.09 -11.38
N VAL A 71 1.80 1.21 -11.47
CA VAL A 71 2.39 2.10 -12.47
C VAL A 71 2.98 3.33 -11.82
N GLU A 72 4.03 3.90 -12.39
CA GLU A 72 4.56 5.18 -11.91
C GLU A 72 3.48 6.26 -12.00
N LYS A 73 3.39 7.11 -10.97
CA LYS A 73 2.33 8.12 -10.76
C LYS A 73 0.92 7.55 -10.58
N GLY A 74 0.78 6.22 -10.54
CA GLY A 74 -0.45 5.54 -10.15
C GLY A 74 -0.66 5.55 -8.63
N SER A 75 -1.86 5.13 -8.23
CA SER A 75 -2.21 4.92 -6.84
C SER A 75 -1.83 3.52 -6.36
N ILE A 76 -1.41 3.41 -5.11
CA ILE A 76 -1.24 2.14 -4.41
C ILE A 76 -1.62 2.33 -2.94
N THR A 77 -2.17 1.29 -2.31
CA THR A 77 -2.46 1.29 -0.89
C THR A 77 -1.40 0.46 -0.15
N VAL A 78 -0.78 1.06 0.87
CA VAL A 78 0.18 0.40 1.77
C VAL A 78 -0.33 0.47 3.20
N ASP A 79 -0.63 -0.68 3.81
CA ASP A 79 -1.25 -0.77 5.14
C ASP A 79 -2.47 0.15 5.32
N GLY A 80 -3.33 0.20 4.31
CA GLY A 80 -4.53 1.07 4.29
C GLY A 80 -4.25 2.54 3.97
N VAL A 81 -2.99 2.94 3.75
CA VAL A 81 -2.65 4.32 3.39
C VAL A 81 -2.62 4.46 1.87
N SER A 82 -3.49 5.31 1.33
CA SER A 82 -3.48 5.68 -0.09
C SER A 82 -2.26 6.54 -0.41
N LEU A 83 -1.42 6.09 -1.35
CA LEU A 83 -0.17 6.72 -1.73
C LEU A 83 -0.02 6.80 -3.25
N THR A 84 0.85 7.70 -3.71
CA THR A 84 1.27 7.80 -5.11
C THR A 84 2.62 7.14 -5.30
N VAL A 85 2.72 6.27 -6.31
CA VAL A 85 3.98 5.64 -6.71
C VAL A 85 4.90 6.70 -7.32
N SER A 86 5.95 7.09 -6.61
CA SER A 86 6.88 8.13 -7.05
C SER A 86 7.97 7.58 -7.97
N GLY A 87 8.31 6.31 -7.84
CA GLY A 87 9.24 5.56 -8.68
C GLY A 87 8.91 4.06 -8.72
N LEU A 88 9.31 3.38 -9.79
CA LEU A 88 9.01 1.97 -10.03
C LEU A 88 10.23 1.26 -10.61
N GLY A 89 10.55 0.09 -10.05
CA GLY A 89 11.58 -0.82 -10.54
C GLY A 89 11.04 -2.23 -10.80
N PRO A 90 11.92 -3.19 -11.15
CA PRO A 90 11.51 -4.55 -11.50
C PRO A 90 10.78 -5.31 -10.38
N ASP A 91 11.20 -5.10 -9.15
CA ASP A 91 10.76 -5.82 -7.95
C ASP A 91 10.57 -4.87 -6.74
N TRP A 92 10.42 -3.57 -7.00
CA TRP A 92 10.18 -2.55 -5.97
C TRP A 92 9.40 -1.36 -6.52
N PHE A 93 8.78 -0.61 -5.61
CA PHE A 93 8.23 0.71 -5.89
C PHE A 93 8.62 1.69 -4.77
N GLU A 94 8.54 2.98 -5.07
CA GLU A 94 8.78 4.06 -4.12
C GLU A 94 7.52 4.89 -3.90
N VAL A 95 7.40 5.40 -2.68
CA VAL A 95 6.38 6.36 -2.25
C VAL A 95 7.05 7.47 -1.45
N SER A 96 6.50 8.68 -1.53
CA SER A 96 6.96 9.82 -0.72
C SER A 96 5.96 10.08 0.40
N LEU A 97 6.43 9.99 1.65
CA LEU A 97 5.62 10.24 2.84
C LEU A 97 5.77 11.69 3.27
N ILE A 98 4.66 12.42 3.25
CA ILE A 98 4.58 13.80 3.76
C ILE A 98 4.55 13.79 5.30
N PRO A 99 4.80 14.94 5.98
CA PRO A 99 4.89 14.99 7.44
C PRO A 99 3.65 14.42 8.15
N THR A 100 2.45 14.77 7.68
CA THR A 100 1.20 14.24 8.25
C THR A 100 1.10 12.71 8.15
N THR A 101 1.57 12.11 7.05
CA THR A 101 1.56 10.66 6.88
C THR A 101 2.60 9.99 7.78
N LEU A 102 3.77 10.60 7.93
CA LEU A 102 4.81 10.15 8.87
C LEU A 102 4.30 10.16 10.32
N ASP A 103 3.59 11.21 10.71
CA ASP A 103 3.14 11.40 12.09
C ASP A 103 1.92 10.54 12.45
N LEU A 104 1.00 10.33 11.51
CA LEU A 104 -0.32 9.75 11.80
C LEU A 104 -0.49 8.28 11.39
N THR A 105 0.50 7.66 10.74
CA THR A 105 0.40 6.28 10.26
C THR A 105 1.52 5.40 10.78
N THR A 106 1.29 4.09 10.85
CA THR A 106 2.33 3.11 11.21
C THR A 106 3.50 3.11 10.24
N LEU A 107 3.27 3.51 8.99
CA LEU A 107 4.28 3.53 7.94
C LEU A 107 5.41 4.54 8.24
N GLY A 108 5.11 5.62 8.96
CA GLY A 108 6.13 6.59 9.40
C GLY A 108 7.15 5.99 10.38
N ALA A 109 6.79 4.96 11.13
CA ALA A 109 7.67 4.27 12.08
C ALA A 109 8.15 2.89 11.58
N ALA A 110 7.70 2.43 10.40
CA ALA A 110 8.07 1.13 9.87
C ALA A 110 9.57 1.07 9.55
N ALA A 111 10.29 0.14 10.17
CA ALA A 111 11.72 -0.03 9.92
C ALA A 111 11.96 -0.78 8.59
N VAL A 112 13.19 -0.71 8.08
CA VAL A 112 13.62 -1.61 6.98
C VAL A 112 13.42 -3.06 7.43
N GLY A 113 12.83 -3.88 6.56
CA GLY A 113 12.41 -5.25 6.83
C GLY A 113 10.99 -5.40 7.36
N THR A 114 10.29 -4.32 7.73
CA THR A 114 8.88 -4.38 8.12
C THR A 114 8.03 -4.87 6.94
N THR A 115 7.24 -5.91 7.16
CA THR A 115 6.23 -6.40 6.21
C THR A 115 5.01 -5.48 6.22
N VAL A 116 4.56 -5.08 5.03
CA VAL A 116 3.41 -4.19 4.82
C VAL A 116 2.40 -4.84 3.87
N ASN A 117 1.12 -4.55 4.07
CA ASN A 117 0.05 -4.98 3.18
C ASN A 117 -0.02 -4.11 1.94
N LEU A 118 -0.21 -4.73 0.78
CA LEU A 118 -0.34 -4.06 -0.50
C LEU A 118 -1.73 -4.32 -1.08
N GLU A 119 -2.42 -3.26 -1.44
CA GLU A 119 -3.65 -3.30 -2.24
C GLU A 119 -3.46 -2.41 -3.47
N VAL A 120 -3.73 -2.96 -4.64
CA VAL A 120 -3.60 -2.25 -5.92
C VAL A 120 -4.87 -1.49 -6.25
N ASP A 121 -4.77 -0.48 -7.10
CA ASP A 121 -5.94 0.23 -7.60
C ASP A 121 -6.88 -0.76 -8.34
N VAL A 122 -8.12 -0.86 -7.85
CA VAL A 122 -9.14 -1.76 -8.39
C VAL A 122 -9.39 -1.51 -9.89
N ILE A 123 -9.18 -0.29 -10.38
CA ILE A 123 -9.33 0.06 -11.79
C ILE A 123 -8.38 -0.78 -12.65
N ALA A 124 -7.13 -1.02 -12.20
CA ALA A 124 -6.15 -1.79 -12.95
C ALA A 124 -6.62 -3.24 -13.19
N LYS A 125 -7.25 -3.87 -12.19
CA LYS A 125 -7.82 -5.22 -12.29
C LYS A 125 -8.98 -5.28 -13.28
N TYR A 126 -9.88 -4.30 -13.25
CA TYR A 126 -10.98 -4.23 -14.22
C TYR A 126 -10.49 -4.01 -15.65
N VAL A 127 -9.48 -3.15 -15.83
CA VAL A 127 -8.86 -2.92 -17.14
C VAL A 127 -8.21 -4.20 -17.68
N GLU A 128 -7.43 -4.94 -16.88
CA GLU A 128 -6.87 -6.24 -17.30
C GLU A 128 -7.99 -7.19 -17.73
N ARG A 129 -9.02 -7.36 -16.90
CA ARG A 129 -10.15 -8.26 -17.19
C ARG A 129 -10.87 -7.93 -18.48
N LEU A 130 -11.05 -6.63 -18.79
CA LEU A 130 -11.68 -6.18 -20.03
C LEU A 130 -10.80 -6.45 -21.26
N LEU A 131 -9.48 -6.33 -21.12
CA LEU A 131 -8.54 -6.60 -22.21
C LEU A 131 -8.38 -8.10 -22.50
N GLU A 132 -8.54 -8.98 -21.50
CA GLU A 132 -8.53 -10.45 -21.69
C GLU A 132 -9.63 -10.96 -22.62
N HIS A 133 -10.71 -10.19 -22.81
CA HIS A 133 -11.87 -10.57 -23.63
C HIS A 133 -11.84 -9.92 -25.02
N ARG A 134 -10.70 -9.35 -25.43
CA ARG A 134 -10.44 -8.82 -26.77
C ARG A 134 -9.47 -9.72 -27.51
#